data_AF-A0A7S1WX62-F1
#
_entry.id   AF-A0A7S1WX62-F1
#
_cell.length_a   1.000
_cell.length_b   1.000
_cell.length_c   1.000
_cell.angle_alpha   90.00
_cell.angle_beta   90.00
_cell.angle_gamma   90.00
#
_symmetry.space_group_name_H-M   'P 1'
#
loop_
_entity.id
_entity.type
_entity.pdbx_description
1 polymer ?
#
loop_
_entity_poly.entity_id
_entity_poly.type
_entity_poly.pdbx_seq_one_letter_code
_entity_poly.pdbx_strand_id
1 'polypeptide(L)'
;MAAACVQKMAKELSLQAFIGILPTVSTKGCSQAMTMKALQPLMELPQETYISGGSEDGAEPGCKDLTRARAVALQHELLLMYRSAPFQKKLAKLPQDEEEHFHAFRKLVRGVQMEVLPKYGFEATDQGLKELHACFTQFADDAVVSAMSTSIVKMLSTGLHKKQGEELSRRREEAPEVSAHMGALTGLGPLPTKQMLRMTKLASTLRGQQYGQAVHADALNRALLEGAAQAWNPSEMLSKEASESEGSEQEGVPLTKARAEYALGELEGAFSARRFQKKVEVLDDGKQRPLELRYTKKGILDAPLATGVKELAQPIFTAILPSYGFPPCEKGVGQFWQAIRPLAEGDNAMMKKANAVLRKLQSSRREVLQDSADLTAERPRSLASEADEEAARLPLHRALDLQSELLQQYSSPRFQTQLNAIHRTYSPSSKAFGHSLQKLLLEVYEEVLPRFGFATDEDGLLDFTMEMGLHWGNPEVQVLAGAIDDTLYGSEQAKTSDAGSESRTRRLRRPKVLRLMREQVEAFGRPAFQKRVQALREAMCSGREKEDFLHLSGRKDLAMIVQKKLLPKYGLPPTDFGVHSMFLQCAHYIMDPEVARLTIAINRLLGMERSAAKTYVTRLRILQEDVAVPAR
;
A
#
# COMPACT_ATOMS: atom_id res chain seq x y z
N MET A 1 17.72 -40.81 28.18
CA MET A 1 17.43 -39.35 28.09
C MET A 1 17.58 -38.80 26.68
N ALA A 2 18.71 -38.99 25.97
CA ALA A 2 18.90 -38.45 24.61
C ALA A 2 17.73 -38.74 23.63
N ALA A 3 17.22 -39.97 23.59
CA ALA A 3 16.06 -40.34 22.75
C ALA A 3 14.78 -39.55 23.07
N ALA A 4 14.57 -39.15 24.33
CA ALA A 4 13.43 -38.30 24.73
C ALA A 4 13.63 -36.83 24.31
N CYS A 5 14.87 -36.38 24.17
CA CYS A 5 15.18 -35.07 23.57
C CYS A 5 14.88 -35.09 22.06
N VAL A 6 15.27 -36.17 21.36
CA VAL A 6 14.97 -36.35 19.93
C VAL A 6 13.46 -36.46 19.68
N GLN A 7 12.70 -37.20 20.50
CA GLN A 7 11.23 -37.24 20.40
C GLN A 7 10.56 -35.89 20.73
N LYS A 8 11.22 -34.99 21.47
CA LYS A 8 10.73 -33.62 21.68
C LYS A 8 11.03 -32.72 20.48
N MET A 9 12.26 -32.72 19.98
CA MET A 9 12.64 -31.93 18.79
C MET A 9 11.90 -32.37 17.52
N ALA A 10 11.64 -33.67 17.36
CA ALA A 10 10.81 -34.20 16.27
C ALA A 10 9.33 -33.76 16.33
N LYS A 11 8.85 -33.21 17.46
CA LYS A 11 7.53 -32.60 17.60
C LYS A 11 7.54 -31.07 17.43
N GLU A 12 8.68 -30.41 17.62
CA GLU A 12 8.80 -28.95 17.47
C GLU A 12 9.16 -28.53 16.03
N LEU A 13 9.84 -29.39 15.25
CA LEU A 13 10.22 -29.11 13.85
C LEU A 13 9.08 -29.25 12.80
N SER A 14 7.84 -29.50 13.22
CA SER A 14 6.67 -29.65 12.32
C SER A 14 5.62 -28.53 12.45
N LEU A 15 5.92 -27.43 13.14
CA LEU A 15 4.90 -26.45 13.57
C LEU A 15 4.94 -25.06 12.88
N GLN A 16 5.76 -24.86 11.83
CA GLN A 16 5.94 -23.54 11.19
C GLN A 16 5.40 -23.42 9.75
N ALA A 17 4.53 -24.33 9.31
CA ALA A 17 3.92 -24.31 7.97
C ALA A 17 2.42 -24.68 7.97
N PHE A 18 1.70 -24.41 9.06
CA PHE A 18 0.38 -25.02 9.30
C PHE A 18 -0.74 -24.00 9.60
N ILE A 19 -1.63 -23.82 8.63
CA ILE A 19 -2.94 -23.15 8.79
C ILE A 19 -4.03 -24.25 8.74
N GLY A 20 -4.14 -25.08 9.80
CA GLY A 20 -5.20 -26.09 9.92
C GLY A 20 -5.02 -27.13 11.05
N ILE A 21 -6.09 -27.90 11.28
CA ILE A 21 -6.17 -29.25 11.92
C ILE A 21 -5.75 -29.41 13.41
N LEU A 22 -6.76 -29.35 14.30
CA LEU A 22 -7.24 -30.32 15.34
C LEU A 22 -6.26 -31.20 16.19
N PRO A 23 -6.69 -31.76 17.38
CA PRO A 23 -7.99 -31.74 18.09
C PRO A 23 -7.86 -31.18 19.56
N THR A 24 -8.61 -31.47 20.65
CA THR A 24 -9.71 -32.43 21.01
C THR A 24 -10.52 -31.98 22.27
N VAL A 25 -11.83 -32.32 22.31
CA VAL A 25 -12.72 -32.67 23.46
C VAL A 25 -12.56 -32.03 24.87
N SER A 26 -13.58 -31.27 25.34
CA SER A 26 -14.57 -31.73 26.37
C SER A 26 -15.75 -30.73 26.56
N THR A 27 -16.80 -31.12 27.32
CA THR A 27 -18.21 -30.71 27.12
C THR A 27 -18.82 -29.68 28.12
N LYS A 28 -20.01 -29.15 27.74
CA LYS A 28 -21.04 -28.38 28.52
C LYS A 28 -20.71 -26.89 28.82
N GLY A 29 -21.64 -25.93 28.79
CA GLY A 29 -23.04 -25.93 28.29
C GLY A 29 -24.09 -25.42 29.30
N CYS A 30 -24.80 -24.34 28.96
CA CYS A 30 -26.11 -23.95 29.54
C CYS A 30 -26.78 -22.86 28.66
N SER A 31 -28.11 -22.70 28.77
CA SER A 31 -28.88 -21.65 28.07
C SER A 31 -29.51 -20.68 29.07
N GLN A 32 -29.86 -19.48 28.60
CA GLN A 32 -31.04 -18.75 29.08
C GLN A 32 -31.44 -17.67 28.07
N ALA A 33 -32.74 -17.51 27.84
CA ALA A 33 -33.30 -16.48 26.97
C ALA A 33 -33.90 -15.34 27.81
N MET A 34 -33.80 -14.11 27.32
CA MET A 34 -34.62 -12.99 27.77
C MET A 34 -35.12 -12.18 26.58
N THR A 35 -36.43 -11.93 26.56
CA THR A 35 -37.12 -11.16 25.52
C THR A 35 -36.97 -9.66 25.77
N MET A 36 -36.49 -8.89 24.78
CA MET A 36 -36.66 -7.44 24.75
C MET A 36 -37.75 -7.07 23.74
N LYS A 37 -38.89 -6.59 24.25
CA LYS A 37 -40.09 -6.24 23.46
C LYS A 37 -40.29 -4.72 23.39
N ALA A 38 -39.32 -3.99 22.84
CA ALA A 38 -39.44 -2.56 22.54
C ALA A 38 -38.33 -2.09 21.57
N LEU A 39 -38.64 -1.94 20.28
CA LEU A 39 -38.01 -1.04 19.27
C LEU A 39 -38.59 -1.28 17.85
N GLN A 40 -39.92 -1.33 17.73
CA GLN A 40 -40.58 -1.77 16.48
C GLN A 40 -40.76 -0.71 15.36
N PRO A 41 -40.97 0.61 15.61
CA PRO A 41 -41.48 1.54 14.57
C PRO A 41 -40.40 2.12 13.62
N LEU A 42 -39.38 1.33 13.27
CA LEU A 42 -38.37 1.67 12.26
C LEU A 42 -37.84 0.45 11.47
N MET A 43 -38.46 -0.73 11.61
CA MET A 43 -38.07 -1.96 10.92
C MET A 43 -39.26 -2.64 10.24
N GLU A 44 -39.65 -2.14 9.07
CA GLU A 44 -40.47 -2.87 8.10
C GLU A 44 -39.68 -3.06 6.79
N LEU A 45 -38.79 -4.05 6.82
CA LEU A 45 -38.36 -4.76 5.61
C LEU A 45 -39.28 -5.98 5.43
N PRO A 46 -39.62 -6.39 4.19
CA PRO A 46 -40.50 -7.53 3.97
C PRO A 46 -39.95 -8.81 4.62
N GLN A 47 -40.76 -9.45 5.47
CA GLN A 47 -40.52 -10.82 5.91
C GLN A 47 -41.02 -11.77 4.82
N GLU A 48 -40.21 -11.98 3.79
CA GLU A 48 -40.46 -13.07 2.86
C GLU A 48 -40.30 -14.44 3.55
N THR A 49 -41.05 -15.41 3.04
CA THR A 49 -41.35 -16.65 3.75
C THR A 49 -40.13 -17.56 3.93
N TYR A 50 -39.99 -18.10 5.14
CA TYR A 50 -39.00 -19.14 5.45
C TYR A 50 -39.44 -20.48 4.84
N ILE A 51 -39.21 -20.66 3.54
CA ILE A 51 -39.59 -21.88 2.81
C ILE A 51 -38.67 -23.03 3.24
N SER A 52 -39.18 -23.87 4.14
CA SER A 52 -38.62 -25.19 4.44
C SER A 52 -39.21 -26.21 3.47
N GLY A 53 -38.52 -26.45 2.35
CA GLY A 53 -38.88 -27.46 1.35
C GLY A 53 -37.66 -27.80 0.51
N GLY A 54 -37.27 -29.07 0.49
CA GLY A 54 -36.03 -29.51 -0.14
C GLY A 54 -36.20 -30.01 -1.59
N SER A 55 -35.12 -29.93 -2.35
CA SER A 55 -34.84 -30.82 -3.48
C SER A 55 -33.39 -31.32 -3.36
N GLU A 56 -33.17 -32.60 -3.60
CA GLU A 56 -31.85 -33.21 -3.64
C GLU A 56 -31.30 -33.07 -5.06
N ASP A 57 -30.31 -32.20 -5.27
CA ASP A 57 -29.54 -32.15 -6.52
C ASP A 57 -28.06 -31.84 -6.24
N GLY A 58 -27.18 -32.69 -6.77
CA GLY A 58 -25.79 -32.83 -6.33
C GLY A 58 -24.80 -31.82 -6.89
N ALA A 59 -24.96 -30.53 -6.57
CA ALA A 59 -24.01 -29.48 -6.95
C ALA A 59 -23.24 -28.92 -5.73
N GLU A 60 -21.90 -29.00 -5.74
CA GLU A 60 -21.05 -28.64 -4.59
C GLU A 60 -21.24 -27.18 -4.10
N PRO A 61 -21.28 -26.93 -2.77
CA PRO A 61 -21.64 -25.62 -2.21
C PRO A 61 -20.44 -24.68 -1.99
N GLY A 62 -19.89 -24.09 -3.06
CA GLY A 62 -18.86 -23.03 -2.95
C GLY A 62 -19.43 -21.63 -2.64
N CYS A 63 -18.89 -20.93 -1.61
CA CYS A 63 -19.18 -19.52 -1.17
C CYS A 63 -20.56 -18.97 -1.63
N LYS A 64 -21.66 -19.59 -1.18
CA LYS A 64 -23.01 -19.15 -1.57
C LYS A 64 -23.49 -17.93 -0.77
N ASP A 65 -23.54 -16.80 -1.45
CA ASP A 65 -24.47 -15.68 -1.22
C ASP A 65 -24.34 -14.91 0.10
N LEU A 66 -23.13 -14.50 0.48
CA LEU A 66 -22.98 -13.34 1.36
C LEU A 66 -23.39 -12.07 0.58
N THR A 67 -24.70 -11.82 0.48
CA THR A 67 -25.22 -10.61 -0.19
C THR A 67 -24.86 -9.34 0.59
N ARG A 68 -24.87 -8.19 -0.08
CA ARG A 68 -24.60 -6.87 0.53
C ARG A 68 -25.38 -6.63 1.83
N ALA A 69 -26.66 -7.00 1.86
CA ALA A 69 -27.51 -6.86 3.04
C ALA A 69 -27.05 -7.78 4.20
N ARG A 70 -26.72 -9.04 3.91
CA ARG A 70 -26.17 -10.00 4.89
C ARG A 70 -24.82 -9.54 5.42
N ALA A 71 -23.94 -8.99 4.56
CA ALA A 71 -22.66 -8.42 4.93
C ALA A 71 -22.77 -7.25 5.93
N VAL A 72 -23.66 -6.29 5.66
CA VAL A 72 -23.94 -5.16 6.56
C VAL A 72 -24.55 -5.64 7.89
N ALA A 73 -25.52 -6.56 7.85
CA ALA A 73 -26.13 -7.12 9.06
C ALA A 73 -25.10 -7.83 9.96
N LEU A 74 -24.22 -8.65 9.37
CA LEU A 74 -23.14 -9.36 10.06
C LEU A 74 -22.18 -8.39 10.75
N GLN A 75 -21.75 -7.33 10.07
CA GLN A 75 -20.86 -6.32 10.68
C GLN A 75 -21.57 -5.51 11.77
N HIS A 76 -22.86 -5.21 11.62
CA HIS A 76 -23.65 -4.58 12.67
C HIS A 76 -23.76 -5.48 13.92
N GLU A 77 -24.00 -6.78 13.75
CA GLU A 77 -24.08 -7.73 14.86
C GLU A 77 -22.73 -7.90 15.58
N LEU A 78 -21.62 -8.04 14.83
CA LEU A 78 -20.28 -8.02 15.42
C LEU A 78 -20.03 -6.72 16.22
N LEU A 79 -20.39 -5.56 15.66
CA LEU A 79 -20.24 -4.27 16.33
C LEU A 79 -21.07 -4.17 17.62
N LEU A 80 -22.30 -4.71 17.65
CA LEU A 80 -23.12 -4.81 18.86
C LEU A 80 -22.49 -5.74 19.91
N MET A 81 -22.07 -6.94 19.50
CA MET A 81 -21.47 -7.93 20.39
C MET A 81 -20.17 -7.42 21.03
N TYR A 82 -19.32 -6.73 20.27
CA TYR A 82 -18.12 -6.09 20.82
C TYR A 82 -18.43 -4.84 21.69
N ARG A 83 -19.51 -4.10 21.39
CA ARG A 83 -19.98 -3.00 22.26
C ARG A 83 -20.57 -3.50 23.59
N SER A 84 -20.90 -4.79 23.71
CA SER A 84 -21.50 -5.35 24.91
C SER A 84 -20.60 -5.19 26.15
N ALA A 85 -21.22 -4.86 27.29
CA ALA A 85 -20.50 -4.71 28.56
C ALA A 85 -19.71 -5.99 28.97
N PRO A 86 -20.19 -7.23 28.74
CA PRO A 86 -19.40 -8.44 28.98
C PRO A 86 -18.13 -8.53 28.11
N PHE A 87 -18.17 -8.11 26.85
CA PHE A 87 -16.98 -8.09 26.00
C PHE A 87 -16.01 -7.00 26.46
N GLN A 88 -16.47 -5.77 26.66
CA GLN A 88 -15.63 -4.66 27.14
C GLN A 88 -14.98 -4.95 28.50
N LYS A 89 -15.70 -5.62 29.42
CA LYS A 89 -15.18 -6.07 30.72
C LYS A 89 -14.14 -7.20 30.61
N LYS A 90 -14.16 -8.00 29.54
CA LYS A 90 -13.10 -8.97 29.21
C LYS A 90 -11.90 -8.29 28.53
N LEU A 91 -12.15 -7.36 27.60
CA LEU A 91 -11.13 -6.59 26.89
C LEU A 91 -10.29 -5.75 27.85
N ALA A 92 -10.93 -5.08 28.81
CA ALA A 92 -10.25 -4.36 29.89
C ALA A 92 -9.49 -5.29 30.88
N LYS A 93 -9.72 -6.60 30.86
CA LYS A 93 -9.07 -7.59 31.74
C LYS A 93 -7.92 -8.36 31.10
N LEU A 94 -7.54 -8.05 29.86
CA LEU A 94 -6.40 -8.67 29.19
C LEU A 94 -5.06 -8.34 29.91
N PRO A 95 -4.01 -9.17 29.73
CA PRO A 95 -2.66 -8.92 30.24
C PRO A 95 -2.09 -7.57 29.82
N GLN A 96 -1.05 -7.11 30.53
CA GLN A 96 -0.24 -5.96 30.13
C GLN A 96 1.06 -6.34 29.39
N ASP A 97 1.47 -7.61 29.44
CA ASP A 97 2.55 -8.12 28.59
C ASP A 97 2.10 -8.14 27.12
N GLU A 98 2.96 -7.71 26.20
CA GLU A 98 2.60 -7.47 24.79
C GLU A 98 2.26 -8.77 24.04
N GLU A 99 2.96 -9.87 24.32
CA GLU A 99 2.78 -11.15 23.64
C GLU A 99 1.58 -11.92 24.21
N GLU A 100 1.44 -11.99 25.54
CA GLU A 100 0.24 -12.55 26.17
C GLU A 100 -1.01 -11.75 25.83
N HIS A 101 -0.91 -10.42 25.79
CA HIS A 101 -2.02 -9.53 25.45
C HIS A 101 -2.53 -9.81 24.04
N PHE A 102 -1.63 -9.87 23.04
CA PHE A 102 -2.05 -10.11 21.65
C PHE A 102 -2.74 -11.48 21.49
N HIS A 103 -2.21 -12.53 22.13
CA HIS A 103 -2.83 -13.84 22.10
C HIS A 103 -4.21 -13.86 22.81
N ALA A 104 -4.31 -13.25 23.98
CA ALA A 104 -5.56 -13.18 24.75
C ALA A 104 -6.62 -12.30 24.07
N PHE A 105 -6.21 -11.18 23.46
CA PHE A 105 -7.05 -10.32 22.61
C PHE A 105 -7.62 -11.11 21.43
N ARG A 106 -6.76 -11.78 20.66
CA ARG A 106 -7.17 -12.60 19.51
C ARG A 106 -8.14 -13.71 19.92
N LYS A 107 -7.92 -14.37 21.06
CA LYS A 107 -8.83 -15.38 21.62
C LYS A 107 -10.19 -14.79 22.01
N LEU A 108 -10.21 -13.59 22.59
CA LEU A 108 -11.44 -12.88 22.98
C LEU A 108 -12.25 -12.44 21.76
N VAL A 109 -11.61 -11.84 20.75
CA VAL A 109 -12.26 -11.41 19.50
C VAL A 109 -12.83 -12.62 18.76
N ARG A 110 -12.04 -13.70 18.59
CA ARG A 110 -12.50 -14.96 17.98
C ARG A 110 -13.72 -15.55 18.67
N GLY A 111 -13.78 -15.50 20.00
CA GLY A 111 -14.93 -16.01 20.75
C GLY A 111 -16.27 -15.40 20.32
N VAL A 112 -16.28 -14.10 20.00
CA VAL A 112 -17.47 -13.42 19.45
C VAL A 112 -17.69 -13.78 17.99
N GLN A 113 -16.63 -13.85 17.18
CA GLN A 113 -16.75 -14.21 15.76
C GLN A 113 -17.39 -15.59 15.57
N MET A 114 -16.96 -16.60 16.34
CA MET A 114 -17.52 -17.95 16.27
C MET A 114 -18.97 -18.06 16.77
N GLU A 115 -19.45 -17.09 17.57
CA GLU A 115 -20.86 -16.99 17.99
C GLU A 115 -21.76 -16.38 16.90
N VAL A 116 -21.20 -15.52 16.04
CA VAL A 116 -21.93 -14.79 14.99
C VAL A 116 -21.87 -15.52 13.64
N LEU A 117 -20.73 -16.11 13.26
CA LEU A 117 -20.49 -16.77 11.96
C LEU A 117 -21.62 -17.74 11.51
N PRO A 118 -22.12 -18.67 12.36
CA PRO A 118 -23.17 -19.62 11.96
C PRO A 118 -24.48 -18.97 11.51
N LYS A 119 -24.82 -17.80 12.06
CA LYS A 119 -26.07 -17.07 11.74
C LYS A 119 -26.10 -16.57 10.29
N TYR A 120 -24.93 -16.49 9.65
CA TYR A 120 -24.75 -16.06 8.27
C TYR A 120 -24.30 -17.19 7.33
N GLY A 121 -24.33 -18.45 7.80
CA GLY A 121 -24.00 -19.63 7.00
C GLY A 121 -22.50 -19.96 6.92
N PHE A 122 -21.66 -19.35 7.76
CA PHE A 122 -20.25 -19.72 7.88
C PHE A 122 -20.04 -20.63 9.08
N GLU A 123 -19.11 -21.57 9.00
CA GLU A 123 -18.75 -22.40 10.14
C GLU A 123 -18.23 -21.56 11.33
N ALA A 124 -18.48 -22.04 12.56
CA ALA A 124 -17.84 -21.55 13.79
C ALA A 124 -16.37 -22.04 13.91
N THR A 125 -15.61 -21.96 12.82
CA THR A 125 -14.24 -22.47 12.71
C THR A 125 -13.28 -21.42 12.13
N ASP A 126 -11.98 -21.64 12.31
CA ASP A 126 -10.94 -20.85 11.65
C ASP A 126 -10.97 -20.97 10.11
N GLN A 127 -11.73 -21.92 9.56
CA GLN A 127 -11.99 -22.07 8.13
C GLN A 127 -13.18 -21.21 7.70
N GLY A 128 -14.32 -21.28 8.39
CA GLY A 128 -15.46 -20.39 8.16
C GLY A 128 -15.10 -18.90 8.30
N LEU A 129 -14.15 -18.56 9.18
CA LEU A 129 -13.60 -17.20 9.28
C LEU A 129 -12.74 -16.79 8.06
N LYS A 130 -12.01 -17.74 7.43
CA LYS A 130 -11.28 -17.48 6.18
C LYS A 130 -12.24 -17.28 5.01
N GLU A 131 -13.28 -18.11 4.92
CA GLU A 131 -14.35 -18.00 3.93
C GLU A 131 -15.10 -16.67 4.09
N LEU A 132 -15.41 -16.26 5.34
CA LEU A 132 -15.96 -14.94 5.61
C LEU A 132 -15.06 -13.84 5.04
N HIS A 133 -13.76 -13.87 5.32
CA HIS A 133 -12.82 -12.87 4.80
C HIS A 133 -12.71 -12.87 3.27
N ALA A 134 -12.78 -14.05 2.63
CA ALA A 134 -12.78 -14.18 1.17
C ALA A 134 -14.08 -13.62 0.55
N CYS A 135 -15.24 -14.06 1.02
CA CYS A 135 -16.54 -13.58 0.53
C CYS A 135 -16.81 -12.10 0.92
N PHE A 136 -15.96 -11.45 1.74
CA PHE A 136 -15.97 -10.00 2.01
C PHE A 136 -15.13 -9.16 1.03
N THR A 137 -14.20 -9.72 0.25
CA THR A 137 -13.34 -8.90 -0.63
C THR A 137 -14.14 -8.21 -1.73
N GLN A 138 -15.22 -8.83 -2.19
CA GLN A 138 -16.19 -8.26 -3.14
C GLN A 138 -16.91 -6.99 -2.64
N PHE A 139 -16.76 -6.64 -1.36
CA PHE A 139 -17.32 -5.42 -0.75
C PHE A 139 -16.26 -4.41 -0.33
N ALA A 140 -15.01 -4.53 -0.81
CA ALA A 140 -13.92 -3.61 -0.47
C ALA A 140 -14.24 -2.14 -0.78
N ASP A 141 -14.96 -1.89 -1.88
CA ASP A 141 -15.36 -0.55 -2.33
C ASP A 141 -16.76 -0.11 -1.84
N ASP A 142 -17.49 -0.95 -1.10
CA ASP A 142 -18.79 -0.54 -0.56
C ASP A 142 -18.62 0.40 0.65
N ALA A 143 -19.08 1.64 0.49
CA ALA A 143 -18.93 2.69 1.49
C ALA A 143 -19.59 2.36 2.85
N VAL A 144 -20.67 1.58 2.88
CA VAL A 144 -21.36 1.21 4.13
C VAL A 144 -20.59 0.10 4.86
N VAL A 145 -20.20 -0.95 4.15
CA VAL A 145 -19.35 -2.03 4.67
C VAL A 145 -18.01 -1.48 5.14
N SER A 146 -17.39 -0.56 4.40
CA SER A 146 -16.13 0.11 4.78
C SER A 146 -16.30 0.95 6.06
N ALA A 147 -17.39 1.71 6.19
CA ALA A 147 -17.69 2.49 7.40
C ALA A 147 -17.98 1.62 8.63
N MET A 148 -18.67 0.48 8.47
CA MET A 148 -18.91 -0.49 9.54
C MET A 148 -17.63 -1.21 9.96
N SER A 149 -16.81 -1.64 9.00
CA SER A 149 -15.48 -2.22 9.24
C SER A 149 -14.58 -1.26 10.04
N THR A 150 -14.54 0.02 9.63
CA THR A 150 -13.82 1.09 10.33
C THR A 150 -14.35 1.30 11.76
N SER A 151 -15.67 1.21 11.95
CA SER A 151 -16.31 1.34 13.27
C SER A 151 -15.96 0.17 14.21
N ILE A 152 -15.84 -1.05 13.69
CA ILE A 152 -15.36 -2.22 14.44
C ILE A 152 -13.90 -2.02 14.85
N VAL A 153 -13.02 -1.67 13.92
CA VAL A 153 -11.59 -1.44 14.21
C VAL A 153 -11.42 -0.35 15.28
N LYS A 154 -12.07 0.81 15.09
CA LYS A 154 -12.01 1.92 16.05
C LYS A 154 -12.44 1.52 17.44
N MET A 155 -13.56 0.80 17.56
CA MET A 155 -14.08 0.36 18.86
C MET A 155 -13.12 -0.64 19.55
N LEU A 156 -12.55 -1.61 18.80
CA LEU A 156 -11.56 -2.54 19.34
C LEU A 156 -10.32 -1.80 19.87
N SER A 157 -9.79 -0.84 19.10
CA SER A 157 -8.63 -0.03 19.51
C SER A 157 -8.92 0.87 20.71
N THR A 158 -10.11 1.48 20.84
CA THR A 158 -10.42 2.36 21.98
C THR A 158 -10.36 1.65 23.33
N GLY A 159 -10.70 0.36 23.40
CA GLY A 159 -10.58 -0.43 24.62
C GLY A 159 -9.13 -0.68 25.07
N LEU A 160 -8.17 -0.63 24.14
CA LEU A 160 -6.74 -0.80 24.43
C LEU A 160 -6.14 0.47 25.06
N HIS A 161 -6.40 1.63 24.43
CA HIS A 161 -5.78 2.89 24.85
C HIS A 161 -6.34 3.46 26.16
N LYS A 162 -7.63 3.23 26.46
CA LYS A 162 -8.26 3.76 27.68
C LYS A 162 -7.50 3.34 28.95
N LYS A 163 -7.07 2.08 29.03
CA LYS A 163 -6.28 1.58 30.16
C LYS A 163 -4.89 2.20 30.28
N GLN A 164 -4.23 2.51 29.17
CA GLN A 164 -2.93 3.19 29.20
C GLN A 164 -3.07 4.63 29.73
N GLY A 165 -4.15 5.33 29.35
CA GLY A 165 -4.47 6.65 29.90
C GLY A 165 -4.77 6.61 31.40
N GLU A 166 -5.64 5.70 31.84
CA GLU A 166 -6.02 5.57 33.26
C GLU A 166 -4.82 5.18 34.15
N GLU A 167 -3.96 4.26 33.70
CA GLU A 167 -2.72 3.88 34.39
C GLU A 167 -1.70 5.03 34.44
N LEU A 168 -1.56 5.83 33.38
CA LEU A 168 -0.66 6.99 33.34
C LEU A 168 -1.15 8.13 34.26
N SER A 169 -2.46 8.40 34.30
CA SER A 169 -3.03 9.35 35.25
C SER A 169 -2.82 8.87 36.69
N ARG A 170 -3.10 7.59 36.97
CA ARG A 170 -2.89 7.00 38.31
C ARG A 170 -1.44 7.09 38.76
N ARG A 171 -0.47 6.76 37.89
CA ARG A 171 0.98 6.90 38.18
C ARG A 171 1.43 8.36 38.34
N ARG A 172 0.66 9.32 37.84
CA ARG A 172 0.91 10.76 38.02
C ARG A 172 0.35 11.28 39.35
N GLU A 173 -0.68 10.64 39.88
CA GLU A 173 -1.26 10.91 41.22
C GLU A 173 -0.52 10.15 42.33
N GLU A 174 -0.04 8.94 42.07
CA GLU A 174 0.70 8.10 43.02
C GLU A 174 2.22 8.42 43.07
N ALA A 175 2.68 9.50 42.43
CA ALA A 175 4.08 9.94 42.43
C ALA A 175 4.34 11.01 43.51
N PRO A 176 5.08 10.70 44.60
CA PRO A 176 5.41 11.69 45.64
C PRO A 176 6.42 12.75 45.17
N GLU A 177 6.53 13.84 45.93
CA GLU A 177 7.25 15.08 45.56
C GLU A 177 8.79 14.96 45.54
N VAL A 178 9.35 14.24 44.57
CA VAL A 178 10.82 14.18 44.35
C VAL A 178 11.43 15.52 43.90
N SER A 179 10.58 16.51 43.56
CA SER A 179 10.99 17.89 43.20
C SER A 179 11.84 18.59 44.27
N ALA A 180 11.67 18.23 45.55
CA ALA A 180 12.27 18.93 46.69
C ALA A 180 13.76 18.61 46.98
N HIS A 181 14.45 17.81 46.15
CA HIS A 181 15.83 17.36 46.46
C HIS A 181 16.89 17.48 45.34
N MET A 182 16.55 17.93 44.13
CA MET A 182 17.56 18.16 43.07
C MET A 182 18.24 19.55 43.09
N GLY A 183 17.96 20.39 44.09
CA GLY A 183 18.57 21.72 44.21
C GLY A 183 20.01 21.75 44.77
N ALA A 184 20.60 20.62 45.15
CA ALA A 184 21.76 20.59 46.06
C ALA A 184 23.11 20.09 45.47
N LEU A 185 23.19 19.81 44.16
CA LEU A 185 24.37 19.14 43.56
C LEU A 185 25.04 19.87 42.37
N THR A 186 24.78 21.16 42.18
CA THR A 186 25.54 22.02 41.24
C THR A 186 26.83 22.51 41.89
N GLY A 187 27.81 21.62 42.11
CA GLY A 187 28.97 21.94 42.96
C GLY A 187 30.29 21.18 42.71
N LEU A 188 30.46 20.43 41.61
CA LEU A 188 31.71 19.72 41.29
C LEU A 188 32.19 20.00 39.86
N GLY A 189 33.50 20.27 39.73
CA GLY A 189 34.16 20.64 38.47
C GLY A 189 34.59 19.46 37.59
N PRO A 190 35.12 19.73 36.38
CA PRO A 190 35.42 18.71 35.38
C PRO A 190 36.61 17.80 35.74
N LEU A 191 36.45 16.50 35.51
CA LEU A 191 37.51 15.48 35.67
C LEU A 191 38.42 15.36 34.42
N PRO A 192 39.66 14.84 34.56
CA PRO A 192 40.69 15.02 33.53
C PRO A 192 40.61 14.02 32.35
N THR A 193 40.81 14.53 31.13
CA THR A 193 40.68 13.83 29.83
C THR A 193 41.55 12.58 29.64
N LYS A 194 42.55 12.34 30.50
CA LYS A 194 43.56 11.27 30.33
C LYS A 194 43.02 9.85 30.59
N GLN A 195 41.92 9.70 31.34
CA GLN A 195 41.37 8.38 31.66
C GLN A 195 40.58 7.78 30.48
N MET A 196 39.86 8.62 29.72
CA MET A 196 39.05 8.21 28.58
C MET A 196 39.89 7.56 27.45
N LEU A 197 41.09 8.11 27.20
CA LEU A 197 41.98 7.67 26.11
C LEU A 197 42.55 6.24 26.29
N ARG A 198 42.52 5.69 27.52
CA ARG A 198 42.96 4.30 27.79
C ARG A 198 41.89 3.26 27.44
N MET A 199 40.60 3.59 27.52
CA MET A 199 39.53 2.63 27.22
C MET A 199 39.35 2.41 25.72
N THR A 200 39.47 3.46 24.91
CA THR A 200 39.34 3.37 23.44
C THR A 200 40.36 2.43 22.80
N LYS A 201 41.56 2.31 23.40
CA LYS A 201 42.67 1.50 22.88
C LYS A 201 42.62 0.01 23.25
N LEU A 202 41.63 -0.39 24.07
CA LEU A 202 41.32 -1.81 24.37
C LEU A 202 40.16 -2.36 23.51
N ALA A 203 39.24 -1.50 23.08
CA ALA A 203 38.05 -1.88 22.29
C ALA A 203 38.33 -2.15 20.79
N SER A 204 39.55 -1.90 20.32
CA SER A 204 40.01 -2.18 18.95
C SER A 204 40.65 -3.57 18.82
N THR A 205 41.49 -3.96 19.78
CA THR A 205 42.29 -5.21 19.73
C THR A 205 41.43 -6.48 19.78
N LEU A 206 40.28 -6.44 20.45
CA LEU A 206 39.35 -7.56 20.60
C LEU A 206 38.48 -7.86 19.36
N ARG A 207 38.69 -7.18 18.23
CA ARG A 207 37.85 -7.30 17.02
C ARG A 207 38.53 -8.01 15.84
N GLY A 208 39.77 -8.48 16.01
CA GLY A 208 40.61 -9.02 14.94
C GLY A 208 40.61 -10.54 14.75
N GLN A 209 39.83 -11.30 15.53
CA GLN A 209 39.82 -12.78 15.49
C GLN A 209 38.40 -13.36 15.52
N GLN A 210 37.78 -13.53 14.34
CA GLN A 210 36.76 -14.56 14.05
C GLN A 210 36.30 -14.48 12.58
N TYR A 211 37.10 -15.03 11.66
CA TYR A 211 36.65 -15.43 10.32
C TYR A 211 37.45 -16.66 9.86
N GLY A 212 36.76 -17.74 9.51
CA GLY A 212 37.39 -18.97 9.02
C GLY A 212 36.41 -20.12 8.83
N GLN A 213 36.21 -20.50 7.55
CA GLN A 213 35.53 -21.73 7.10
C GLN A 213 34.01 -21.81 7.40
N ALA A 214 33.21 -22.64 6.73
CA ALA A 214 33.53 -23.67 5.73
C ALA A 214 32.60 -23.65 4.50
N VAL A 215 32.99 -24.38 3.45
CA VAL A 215 32.22 -24.62 2.22
C VAL A 215 31.81 -26.09 2.17
N HIS A 216 30.52 -26.40 2.01
CA HIS A 216 29.98 -27.60 1.32
C HIS A 216 28.45 -27.70 1.47
N ALA A 217 27.68 -27.56 0.37
CA ALA A 217 26.25 -27.95 0.31
C ALA A 217 25.67 -27.97 -1.13
N ASP A 218 26.41 -28.45 -2.14
CA ASP A 218 25.99 -28.33 -3.57
C ASP A 218 25.94 -29.68 -4.32
N ALA A 219 25.49 -30.73 -3.62
CA ALA A 219 25.36 -32.09 -4.17
C ALA A 219 23.92 -32.65 -4.14
N LEU A 220 22.98 -31.97 -3.49
CA LEU A 220 21.62 -32.51 -3.26
C LEU A 220 20.58 -32.07 -4.30
N ASN A 221 20.82 -30.95 -5.01
CA ASN A 221 19.82 -30.33 -5.88
C ASN A 221 19.71 -30.93 -7.31
N ARG A 222 20.49 -31.98 -7.65
CA ARG A 222 20.45 -32.61 -8.99
C ARG A 222 19.46 -33.78 -9.13
N ALA A 223 18.91 -34.30 -8.04
CA ALA A 223 18.01 -35.46 -8.04
C ALA A 223 16.50 -35.09 -8.11
N LEU A 224 16.17 -33.85 -8.52
CA LEU A 224 14.82 -33.28 -8.45
C LEU A 224 14.37 -32.58 -9.76
N LEU A 225 15.05 -32.89 -10.88
CA LEU A 225 14.86 -32.24 -12.18
C LEU A 225 14.34 -33.15 -13.30
N GLU A 226 14.14 -34.44 -13.03
CA GLU A 226 13.66 -35.44 -14.01
C GLU A 226 12.40 -36.13 -13.46
N GLY A 227 11.20 -35.66 -13.83
CA GLY A 227 9.97 -36.23 -13.27
C GLY A 227 8.60 -35.60 -13.57
N ALA A 228 8.45 -34.71 -14.57
CA ALA A 228 7.13 -34.18 -14.96
C ALA A 228 7.11 -33.61 -16.40
N ALA A 229 7.03 -34.47 -17.42
CA ALA A 229 6.96 -34.03 -18.82
C ALA A 229 6.17 -34.99 -19.72
N GLN A 230 4.85 -35.02 -19.61
CA GLN A 230 3.96 -35.62 -20.62
C GLN A 230 2.51 -35.13 -20.52
N ALA A 231 1.85 -35.08 -21.68
CA ALA A 231 0.41 -34.91 -21.90
C ALA A 231 -0.32 -33.64 -21.38
N TRP A 232 -0.33 -32.58 -22.20
CA TRP A 232 -1.60 -31.96 -22.61
C TRP A 232 -1.44 -31.32 -24.01
N ASN A 233 -2.43 -31.50 -24.88
CA ASN A 233 -2.48 -30.92 -26.23
C ASN A 233 -3.85 -30.24 -26.47
N PRO A 234 -3.94 -28.91 -26.52
CA PRO A 234 -5.18 -28.18 -26.78
C PRO A 234 -5.25 -27.67 -28.23
N SER A 235 -6.12 -28.26 -29.07
CA SER A 235 -6.34 -27.79 -30.45
C SER A 235 -7.76 -28.02 -30.99
N GLU A 236 -8.74 -28.26 -30.13
CA GLU A 236 -10.06 -28.78 -30.56
C GLU A 236 -11.28 -28.13 -29.85
N MET A 237 -11.16 -26.89 -29.35
CA MET A 237 -12.21 -26.23 -28.55
C MET A 237 -12.53 -24.76 -28.88
N LEU A 238 -12.18 -24.26 -30.09
CA LEU A 238 -12.53 -22.88 -30.51
C LEU A 238 -13.06 -22.84 -31.96
N SER A 239 -14.24 -23.41 -32.20
CA SER A 239 -14.92 -23.31 -33.50
C SER A 239 -16.45 -23.55 -33.45
N LYS A 240 -17.16 -22.91 -32.50
CA LYS A 240 -18.63 -22.74 -32.53
C LYS A 240 -19.07 -21.65 -31.54
N GLU A 241 -19.64 -20.56 -32.06
CA GLU A 241 -20.56 -19.56 -31.46
C GLU A 241 -20.35 -18.19 -32.15
N ALA A 242 -20.94 -18.02 -33.34
CA ALA A 242 -20.84 -16.79 -34.13
C ALA A 242 -22.02 -16.63 -35.13
N SER A 243 -23.24 -16.94 -34.71
CA SER A 243 -24.47 -16.76 -35.50
C SER A 243 -25.69 -16.62 -34.59
N GLU A 244 -26.74 -15.95 -35.09
CA GLU A 244 -28.10 -15.83 -34.51
C GLU A 244 -28.25 -14.95 -33.25
N SER A 245 -28.45 -13.64 -33.48
CA SER A 245 -29.30 -12.80 -32.60
C SER A 245 -29.73 -11.50 -33.31
N GLU A 246 -30.87 -11.54 -34.00
CA GLU A 246 -31.64 -10.35 -34.41
C GLU A 246 -33.12 -10.58 -34.05
N GLY A 247 -33.83 -9.56 -33.56
CA GLY A 247 -35.29 -9.60 -33.40
C GLY A 247 -35.84 -9.62 -31.96
N SER A 248 -35.48 -8.64 -31.12
CA SER A 248 -36.41 -8.16 -30.08
C SER A 248 -36.22 -6.67 -29.81
N GLU A 249 -37.27 -5.87 -30.04
CA GLU A 249 -37.31 -4.48 -29.60
C GLU A 249 -37.75 -4.44 -28.13
N GLN A 250 -36.78 -4.39 -27.21
CA GLN A 250 -37.06 -4.16 -25.80
C GLN A 250 -37.51 -2.72 -25.58
N GLU A 251 -38.72 -2.51 -25.05
CA GLU A 251 -39.18 -1.20 -24.57
C GLU A 251 -38.32 -0.75 -23.38
N GLY A 252 -37.26 0.01 -23.68
CA GLY A 252 -36.31 0.51 -22.68
C GLY A 252 -36.98 1.46 -21.68
N VAL A 253 -36.74 1.23 -20.39
CA VAL A 253 -37.26 2.07 -19.29
C VAL A 253 -36.85 3.53 -19.53
N PRO A 254 -37.80 4.49 -19.62
CA PRO A 254 -37.50 5.86 -20.02
C PRO A 254 -36.51 6.53 -19.06
N LEU A 255 -35.53 7.23 -19.65
CA LEU A 255 -34.49 7.93 -18.90
C LEU A 255 -35.11 9.13 -18.16
N THR A 256 -35.27 9.02 -16.85
CA THR A 256 -35.75 10.14 -16.02
C THR A 256 -34.66 11.19 -15.85
N LYS A 257 -35.05 12.46 -15.64
CA LYS A 257 -34.12 13.57 -15.36
C LYS A 257 -33.07 13.22 -14.29
N ALA A 258 -33.48 12.62 -13.18
CA ALA A 258 -32.55 12.23 -12.11
C ALA A 258 -31.52 11.17 -12.55
N ARG A 259 -31.92 10.20 -13.38
CA ARG A 259 -30.98 9.20 -13.94
C ARG A 259 -30.05 9.83 -14.98
N ALA A 260 -30.56 10.71 -15.84
CA ALA A 260 -29.74 11.48 -16.80
C ALA A 260 -28.69 12.35 -16.09
N GLU A 261 -29.08 13.06 -15.02
CA GLU A 261 -28.19 13.90 -14.23
C GLU A 261 -27.11 13.12 -13.46
N TYR A 262 -27.37 11.86 -13.12
CA TYR A 262 -26.41 10.96 -12.48
C TYR A 262 -25.44 10.37 -13.52
N ALA A 263 -25.94 9.88 -14.66
CA ALA A 263 -25.13 9.37 -15.77
C ALA A 263 -24.14 10.42 -16.32
N LEU A 264 -24.60 11.66 -16.49
CA LEU A 264 -23.73 12.77 -16.89
C LEU A 264 -22.66 13.08 -15.84
N GLY A 265 -22.96 12.88 -14.54
CA GLY A 265 -21.97 13.04 -13.46
C GLY A 265 -20.90 11.95 -13.47
N GLU A 266 -21.30 10.69 -13.67
CA GLU A 266 -20.35 9.57 -13.79
C GLU A 266 -19.45 9.72 -15.04
N LEU A 267 -20.03 10.08 -16.19
CA LEU A 267 -19.28 10.37 -17.41
C LEU A 267 -18.35 11.58 -17.25
N GLU A 268 -18.80 12.67 -16.62
CA GLU A 268 -17.95 13.84 -16.38
C GLU A 268 -16.78 13.49 -15.45
N GLY A 269 -17.01 12.68 -14.42
CA GLY A 269 -15.96 12.15 -13.54
C GLY A 269 -14.97 11.25 -14.27
N ALA A 270 -15.46 10.28 -15.05
CA ALA A 270 -14.64 9.33 -15.79
C ALA A 270 -13.77 10.01 -16.86
N PHE A 271 -14.33 10.92 -17.65
CA PHE A 271 -13.55 11.68 -18.64
C PHE A 271 -12.65 12.75 -17.99
N SER A 272 -12.98 13.26 -16.81
CA SER A 272 -12.10 14.16 -16.04
C SER A 272 -10.93 13.44 -15.36
N ALA A 273 -10.89 12.11 -15.33
CA ALA A 273 -9.78 11.36 -14.78
C ALA A 273 -8.47 11.67 -15.52
N ARG A 274 -7.41 12.00 -14.77
CA ARG A 274 -6.08 12.39 -15.32
C ARG A 274 -5.50 11.35 -16.31
N ARG A 275 -5.85 10.06 -16.15
CA ARG A 275 -5.46 8.97 -17.06
C ARG A 275 -6.17 9.02 -18.42
N PHE A 276 -7.41 9.51 -18.48
CA PHE A 276 -8.13 9.72 -19.74
C PHE A 276 -7.61 10.97 -20.44
N GLN A 277 -7.57 12.11 -19.74
CA GLN A 277 -7.08 13.38 -20.31
C GLN A 277 -5.65 13.24 -20.86
N LYS A 278 -4.70 12.62 -20.12
CA LYS A 278 -3.34 12.39 -20.63
C LYS A 278 -3.26 11.47 -21.86
N LYS A 279 -4.24 10.57 -22.06
CA LYS A 279 -4.31 9.78 -23.30
C LYS A 279 -4.89 10.57 -24.47
N VAL A 280 -5.85 11.47 -24.23
CA VAL A 280 -6.36 12.40 -25.25
C VAL A 280 -5.26 13.37 -25.69
N GLU A 281 -4.48 13.91 -24.75
CA GLU A 281 -3.29 14.75 -25.02
C GLU A 281 -2.26 14.08 -25.94
N VAL A 282 -2.11 12.74 -25.87
CA VAL A 282 -1.16 11.95 -26.67
C VAL A 282 -1.67 11.62 -28.08
N LEU A 283 -2.98 11.74 -28.33
CA LEU A 283 -3.58 11.50 -29.65
C LEU A 283 -3.71 12.77 -30.51
N ASP A 284 -3.37 13.93 -29.96
CA ASP A 284 -3.40 15.20 -30.67
C ASP A 284 -2.05 15.50 -31.34
N ASP A 285 -1.86 14.94 -32.55
CA ASP A 285 -0.67 15.13 -33.40
C ASP A 285 -0.41 16.60 -33.84
N GLY A 286 -1.11 17.59 -33.26
CA GLY A 286 -0.93 19.03 -33.51
C GLY A 286 -1.34 19.50 -34.91
N LYS A 287 -1.86 18.60 -35.75
CA LYS A 287 -2.23 18.84 -37.16
C LYS A 287 -3.73 18.87 -37.41
N GLN A 288 -4.55 18.42 -36.46
CA GLN A 288 -6.01 18.42 -36.60
C GLN A 288 -6.60 19.71 -36.01
N ARG A 289 -7.61 20.28 -36.68
CA ARG A 289 -8.33 21.44 -36.14
C ARG A 289 -9.20 21.01 -34.96
N PRO A 290 -9.41 21.86 -33.94
CA PRO A 290 -10.28 21.52 -32.82
C PRO A 290 -11.70 21.17 -33.32
N LEU A 291 -12.13 19.95 -33.02
CA LEU A 291 -13.43 19.41 -33.41
C LEU A 291 -14.54 20.03 -32.55
N GLU A 292 -15.09 21.14 -33.03
CA GLU A 292 -16.34 21.68 -32.50
C GLU A 292 -17.51 20.73 -32.83
N LEU A 293 -17.80 19.80 -31.92
CA LEU A 293 -19.05 19.04 -31.86
C LEU A 293 -20.21 20.03 -31.63
N ARG A 294 -20.71 20.62 -32.71
CA ARG A 294 -21.95 21.40 -32.71
C ARG A 294 -23.10 20.43 -32.88
N TYR A 295 -24.15 20.59 -32.08
CA TYR A 295 -25.45 20.08 -32.47
C TYR A 295 -25.96 20.89 -33.66
N THR A 296 -26.38 20.22 -34.74
CA THR A 296 -27.12 20.87 -35.83
C THR A 296 -28.39 21.54 -35.29
N LYS A 297 -29.03 22.40 -36.10
CA LYS A 297 -30.42 22.85 -35.83
C LYS A 297 -31.45 21.69 -35.77
N LYS A 298 -31.06 20.47 -36.16
CA LYS A 298 -31.84 19.23 -36.01
C LYS A 298 -31.42 18.39 -34.80
N GLY A 299 -30.39 18.80 -34.05
CA GLY A 299 -29.82 18.11 -32.89
C GLY A 299 -29.10 16.80 -33.18
N ILE A 300 -28.66 16.59 -34.43
CA ILE A 300 -27.63 15.61 -34.78
C ILE A 300 -26.26 16.19 -34.37
N LEU A 301 -25.39 15.37 -33.79
CA LEU A 301 -24.02 15.73 -33.41
C LEU A 301 -23.15 15.80 -34.68
N ASP A 302 -22.81 17.01 -35.14
CA ASP A 302 -22.41 17.25 -36.55
C ASP A 302 -20.91 17.10 -36.84
N ALA A 303 -20.20 16.31 -36.03
CA ALA A 303 -18.81 15.94 -36.31
C ALA A 303 -18.49 14.56 -35.71
N PRO A 304 -17.72 13.71 -36.42
CA PRO A 304 -17.17 12.50 -35.82
C PRO A 304 -16.16 12.89 -34.74
N LEU A 305 -16.16 12.17 -33.62
CA LEU A 305 -14.99 12.17 -32.74
C LEU A 305 -13.80 11.56 -33.51
N ALA A 306 -12.60 12.13 -33.33
CA ALA A 306 -11.39 11.53 -33.86
C ALA A 306 -11.26 10.07 -33.39
N THR A 307 -10.89 9.16 -34.30
CA THR A 307 -11.03 7.71 -34.10
C THR A 307 -10.40 7.22 -32.79
N GLY A 308 -9.18 7.68 -32.47
CA GLY A 308 -8.54 7.34 -31.20
C GLY A 308 -9.27 7.88 -29.96
N VAL A 309 -9.89 9.07 -30.01
CA VAL A 309 -10.70 9.58 -28.88
C VAL A 309 -11.98 8.77 -28.71
N LYS A 310 -12.59 8.31 -29.81
CA LYS A 310 -13.70 7.36 -29.79
C LYS A 310 -13.26 6.02 -29.16
N GLU A 311 -12.13 5.47 -29.56
CA GLU A 311 -11.54 4.24 -28.97
C GLU A 311 -11.21 4.40 -27.48
N LEU A 312 -10.72 5.56 -27.04
CA LEU A 312 -10.49 5.85 -25.62
C LEU A 312 -11.77 5.98 -24.81
N ALA A 313 -12.83 6.53 -25.40
CA ALA A 313 -14.10 6.74 -24.74
C ALA A 313 -14.97 5.48 -24.73
N GLN A 314 -14.78 4.56 -25.69
CA GLN A 314 -15.56 3.34 -25.84
C GLN A 314 -15.63 2.52 -24.54
N PRO A 315 -14.53 2.20 -23.81
CA PRO A 315 -14.62 1.41 -22.57
C PRO A 315 -15.37 2.13 -21.44
N ILE A 316 -15.30 3.46 -21.39
CA ILE A 316 -16.02 4.27 -20.39
C ILE A 316 -17.53 4.22 -20.66
N PHE A 317 -17.94 4.37 -21.92
CA PHE A 317 -19.35 4.19 -22.29
C PHE A 317 -19.82 2.73 -22.10
N THR A 318 -19.02 1.74 -22.49
CA THR A 318 -19.31 0.30 -22.30
C THR A 318 -19.50 -0.05 -20.82
N ALA A 319 -18.73 0.55 -19.90
CA ALA A 319 -18.88 0.34 -18.46
C ALA A 319 -20.10 1.06 -17.84
N ILE A 320 -20.36 2.31 -18.25
CA ILE A 320 -21.34 3.18 -17.59
C ILE A 320 -22.76 3.04 -18.17
N LEU A 321 -22.91 2.98 -19.49
CA LEU A 321 -24.23 3.05 -20.14
C LEU A 321 -25.22 1.92 -19.78
N PRO A 322 -24.80 0.65 -19.52
CA PRO A 322 -25.73 -0.42 -19.15
C PRO A 322 -26.54 -0.15 -17.87
N SER A 323 -25.99 0.52 -16.86
CA SER A 323 -26.71 0.84 -15.61
C SER A 323 -27.86 1.84 -15.83
N TYR A 324 -27.80 2.60 -16.92
CA TYR A 324 -28.84 3.53 -17.36
C TYR A 324 -29.81 2.94 -18.38
N GLY A 325 -29.60 1.70 -18.82
CA GLY A 325 -30.47 0.99 -19.77
C GLY A 325 -30.09 1.18 -21.24
N PHE A 326 -28.86 1.62 -21.53
CA PHE A 326 -28.38 1.77 -22.91
C PHE A 326 -27.32 0.70 -23.23
N PRO A 327 -27.34 0.08 -24.42
CA PRO A 327 -26.41 -0.99 -24.76
C PRO A 327 -24.96 -0.48 -24.81
N PRO A 328 -23.95 -1.32 -24.47
CA PRO A 328 -22.56 -0.91 -24.31
C PRO A 328 -21.79 -0.68 -25.65
N CYS A 329 -22.49 -0.19 -26.68
CA CYS A 329 -22.01 -0.03 -28.04
C CYS A 329 -22.32 1.38 -28.59
N GLU A 330 -21.79 1.72 -29.79
CA GLU A 330 -21.98 3.04 -30.42
C GLU A 330 -23.46 3.42 -30.60
N LYS A 331 -24.34 2.46 -30.92
CA LYS A 331 -25.79 2.69 -31.00
C LYS A 331 -26.36 3.17 -29.65
N GLY A 332 -25.89 2.59 -28.53
CA GLY A 332 -26.31 2.98 -27.18
C GLY A 332 -25.80 4.36 -26.76
N VAL A 333 -24.58 4.74 -27.17
CA VAL A 333 -24.09 6.13 -27.01
C VAL A 333 -25.01 7.11 -27.75
N GLY A 334 -25.43 6.79 -28.98
CA GLY A 334 -26.39 7.57 -29.74
C GLY A 334 -27.75 7.70 -29.05
N GLN A 335 -28.33 6.57 -28.61
CA GLN A 335 -29.60 6.51 -27.88
C GLN A 335 -29.55 7.31 -26.55
N PHE A 336 -28.45 7.24 -25.81
CA PHE A 336 -28.24 7.99 -24.58
C PHE A 336 -28.31 9.51 -24.80
N TRP A 337 -27.61 10.03 -25.81
CA TRP A 337 -27.67 11.46 -26.15
C TRP A 337 -29.03 11.88 -26.70
N GLN A 338 -29.71 11.02 -27.46
CA GLN A 338 -31.10 11.25 -27.90
C GLN A 338 -32.08 11.33 -26.73
N ALA A 339 -31.93 10.48 -25.70
CA ALA A 339 -32.78 10.47 -24.51
C ALA A 339 -32.51 11.66 -23.58
N ILE A 340 -31.25 12.13 -23.47
CA ILE A 340 -30.90 13.33 -22.69
C ILE A 340 -31.46 14.60 -23.31
N ARG A 341 -31.50 14.68 -24.64
CA ARG A 341 -31.83 15.90 -25.38
C ARG A 341 -33.16 16.58 -24.95
N PRO A 342 -34.33 15.92 -24.94
CA PRO A 342 -35.59 16.58 -24.53
C PRO A 342 -35.60 16.98 -23.05
N LEU A 343 -34.78 16.33 -22.21
CA LEU A 343 -34.60 16.73 -20.80
C LEU A 343 -33.75 18.00 -20.71
N ALA A 344 -32.71 18.13 -21.53
CA ALA A 344 -31.78 19.25 -21.54
C ALA A 344 -32.32 20.51 -22.26
N GLU A 345 -33.17 20.35 -23.28
CA GLU A 345 -33.79 21.48 -24.01
C GLU A 345 -34.68 22.37 -23.12
N GLY A 346 -35.15 21.85 -21.97
CA GLY A 346 -35.84 22.61 -20.93
C GLY A 346 -35.01 22.95 -19.67
N ASP A 347 -33.72 22.57 -19.61
CA ASP A 347 -32.93 22.64 -18.38
C ASP A 347 -31.46 23.07 -18.62
N ASN A 348 -31.17 24.32 -18.27
CA ASN A 348 -29.84 24.92 -18.38
C ASN A 348 -28.76 24.23 -17.54
N ALA A 349 -29.10 23.61 -16.40
CA ALA A 349 -28.13 22.90 -15.55
C ALA A 349 -27.77 21.54 -16.15
N MET A 350 -28.74 20.81 -16.66
CA MET A 350 -28.53 19.54 -17.36
C MET A 350 -27.84 19.75 -18.71
N MET A 351 -28.18 20.79 -19.47
CA MET A 351 -27.43 21.19 -20.67
C MET A 351 -26.00 21.61 -20.35
N LYS A 352 -25.75 22.26 -19.20
CA LYS A 352 -24.40 22.57 -18.71
C LYS A 352 -23.58 21.31 -18.38
N LYS A 353 -24.19 20.29 -17.78
CA LYS A 353 -23.57 18.96 -17.53
C LYS A 353 -23.26 18.23 -18.85
N ALA A 354 -24.22 18.16 -19.77
CA ALA A 354 -24.02 17.57 -21.11
C ALA A 354 -22.85 18.24 -21.85
N ASN A 355 -22.80 19.58 -21.84
CA ASN A 355 -21.70 20.35 -22.41
C ASN A 355 -20.38 20.24 -21.62
N ALA A 356 -20.39 19.79 -20.37
CA ALA A 356 -19.16 19.50 -19.62
C ALA A 356 -18.56 18.16 -20.05
N VAL A 357 -19.38 17.10 -20.12
CA VAL A 357 -19.01 15.78 -20.68
C VAL A 357 -18.45 15.93 -22.10
N LEU A 358 -19.16 16.63 -22.99
CA LEU A 358 -18.69 16.86 -24.36
C LEU A 358 -17.37 17.66 -24.39
N ARG A 359 -17.24 18.74 -23.61
CA ARG A 359 -15.95 19.47 -23.53
C ARG A 359 -14.81 18.60 -23.02
N LYS A 360 -15.04 17.68 -22.08
CA LYS A 360 -13.99 16.74 -21.60
C LYS A 360 -13.56 15.72 -22.65
N LEU A 361 -14.42 15.38 -23.61
CA LEU A 361 -14.07 14.63 -24.82
C LEU A 361 -13.35 15.48 -25.88
N GLN A 362 -13.51 16.81 -25.85
CA GLN A 362 -12.96 17.77 -26.82
C GLN A 362 -11.71 18.55 -26.35
N SER A 363 -11.19 18.30 -25.13
CA SER A 363 -10.25 19.20 -24.44
C SER A 363 -8.80 19.21 -24.97
N SER A 364 -8.62 19.41 -26.27
CA SER A 364 -7.34 19.81 -26.86
C SER A 364 -6.96 21.24 -26.46
N ARG A 365 -5.97 21.33 -25.56
CA ARG A 365 -5.00 22.42 -25.34
C ARG A 365 -5.34 23.79 -25.97
N ARG A 366 -6.04 24.66 -25.24
CA ARG A 366 -6.19 26.10 -25.60
C ARG A 366 -5.43 27.09 -24.71
N GLU A 367 -4.84 26.64 -23.60
CA GLU A 367 -4.24 27.51 -22.57
C GLU A 367 -2.73 27.29 -22.34
N VAL A 368 -2.06 26.48 -23.18
CA VAL A 368 -0.63 26.11 -22.98
C VAL A 368 0.18 26.17 -24.29
N LEU A 369 -0.03 27.23 -25.09
CA LEU A 369 0.73 27.48 -26.34
C LEU A 369 1.17 28.95 -26.41
N GLN A 370 2.20 29.28 -25.61
CA GLN A 370 2.96 30.53 -25.77
C GLN A 370 4.46 30.34 -25.52
N ASP A 371 4.86 29.45 -24.60
CA ASP A 371 6.27 29.29 -24.15
C ASP A 371 6.95 27.95 -24.53
N SER A 372 6.51 27.25 -25.57
CA SER A 372 7.07 25.93 -25.95
C SER A 372 7.12 25.75 -27.47
N ALA A 373 8.24 26.20 -28.06
CA ALA A 373 8.54 26.11 -29.49
C ALA A 373 10.00 25.67 -29.72
N ASP A 374 10.45 24.66 -28.99
CA ASP A 374 11.72 23.97 -29.23
C ASP A 374 11.64 22.52 -28.70
N LEU A 375 12.59 21.67 -29.10
CA LEU A 375 12.71 20.22 -28.77
C LEU A 375 11.64 19.28 -29.37
N THR A 376 11.83 18.82 -30.62
CA THR A 376 11.19 17.61 -31.16
C THR A 376 12.18 16.71 -31.91
N ALA A 377 12.71 15.69 -31.24
CA ALA A 377 13.62 14.70 -31.84
C ALA A 377 13.62 13.34 -31.09
N GLU A 378 12.46 12.69 -30.97
CA GLU A 378 12.41 11.30 -30.45
C GLU A 378 12.71 10.26 -31.54
N ARG A 379 13.39 9.18 -31.14
CA ARG A 379 13.85 8.09 -32.01
C ARG A 379 13.29 6.76 -31.50
N PRO A 380 12.66 5.92 -32.34
CA PRO A 380 11.98 4.71 -31.87
C PRO A 380 12.98 3.71 -31.26
N ARG A 381 12.65 3.22 -30.06
CA ARG A 381 13.41 2.16 -29.37
C ARG A 381 12.87 0.80 -29.77
N SER A 382 13.66 0.00 -30.47
CA SER A 382 13.39 -1.43 -30.71
C SER A 382 14.69 -2.23 -30.61
N LEU A 383 14.63 -3.37 -29.91
CA LEU A 383 15.68 -4.39 -29.86
C LEU A 383 17.09 -3.89 -29.49
N ALA A 384 17.20 -3.17 -28.38
CA ALA A 384 18.48 -3.09 -27.65
C ALA A 384 18.82 -4.49 -27.09
N SER A 385 20.09 -4.88 -27.08
CA SER A 385 20.55 -6.16 -26.53
C SER A 385 20.76 -6.11 -25.02
N GLU A 386 20.86 -7.27 -24.36
CA GLU A 386 21.21 -7.33 -22.92
C GLU A 386 22.57 -6.67 -22.63
N ALA A 387 23.50 -6.65 -23.60
CA ALA A 387 24.78 -5.95 -23.49
C ALA A 387 24.61 -4.42 -23.51
N ASP A 388 23.61 -3.90 -24.24
CA ASP A 388 23.27 -2.47 -24.23
C ASP A 388 22.58 -2.07 -22.91
N GLU A 389 21.77 -2.95 -22.31
CA GLU A 389 21.22 -2.72 -20.96
C GLU A 389 22.31 -2.78 -19.87
N GLU A 390 23.29 -3.69 -19.98
CA GLU A 390 24.40 -3.74 -19.01
C GLU A 390 25.35 -2.54 -19.18
N ALA A 391 25.55 -2.04 -20.40
CA ALA A 391 26.26 -0.79 -20.67
C ALA A 391 25.48 0.47 -20.24
N ALA A 392 24.16 0.39 -20.10
CA ALA A 392 23.32 1.49 -19.62
C ALA A 392 23.32 1.67 -18.09
N ARG A 393 23.81 0.68 -17.33
CA ARG A 393 23.92 0.79 -15.87
C ARG A 393 24.97 1.82 -15.45
N LEU A 394 24.75 2.46 -14.31
CA LEU A 394 25.71 3.41 -13.73
C LEU A 394 26.96 2.65 -13.23
N PRO A 395 28.16 2.86 -13.80
CA PRO A 395 29.37 2.18 -13.31
C PRO A 395 29.84 2.79 -11.99
N LEU A 396 30.51 1.97 -11.15
CA LEU A 396 30.87 2.33 -9.77
C LEU A 396 31.65 3.65 -9.65
N HIS A 397 32.62 3.92 -10.53
CA HIS A 397 33.36 5.19 -10.50
C HIS A 397 32.42 6.38 -10.69
N ARG A 398 31.53 6.31 -11.69
CA ARG A 398 30.55 7.35 -12.01
C ARG A 398 29.49 7.51 -10.91
N ALA A 399 29.22 6.46 -10.14
CA ALA A 399 28.39 6.52 -8.93
C ALA A 399 29.09 7.26 -7.76
N LEU A 400 30.41 7.07 -7.60
CA LEU A 400 31.23 7.80 -6.62
C LEU A 400 31.40 9.28 -7.03
N ASP A 401 31.62 9.56 -8.32
CA ASP A 401 31.67 10.92 -8.87
C ASP A 401 30.37 11.68 -8.59
N LEU A 402 29.22 11.07 -8.91
CA LEU A 402 27.88 11.62 -8.67
C LEU A 402 27.65 11.93 -7.19
N GLN A 403 27.99 11.01 -6.29
CA GLN A 403 27.89 11.26 -4.85
C GLN A 403 28.85 12.34 -4.35
N SER A 404 30.05 12.43 -4.91
CA SER A 404 31.03 13.46 -4.57
C SER A 404 30.53 14.85 -4.98
N GLU A 405 29.92 14.97 -6.17
CA GLU A 405 29.31 16.21 -6.65
C GLU A 405 28.07 16.61 -5.83
N LEU A 406 27.20 15.66 -5.49
CA LEU A 406 26.08 15.91 -4.58
C LEU A 406 26.57 16.37 -3.20
N LEU A 407 27.59 15.72 -2.63
CA LEU A 407 28.19 16.10 -1.36
C LEU A 407 28.79 17.51 -1.42
N GLN A 408 29.47 17.86 -2.51
CA GLN A 408 30.02 19.20 -2.74
C GLN A 408 28.90 20.26 -2.79
N GLN A 409 27.82 20.01 -3.52
CA GLN A 409 26.68 20.92 -3.64
C GLN A 409 25.93 21.09 -2.31
N TYR A 410 25.66 19.99 -1.58
CA TYR A 410 25.04 20.03 -0.26
C TYR A 410 25.94 20.66 0.81
N SER A 411 27.26 20.61 0.64
CA SER A 411 28.24 21.29 1.49
C SER A 411 28.40 22.79 1.16
N SER A 412 27.80 23.27 0.07
CA SER A 412 27.96 24.67 -0.34
C SER A 412 27.36 25.64 0.70
N PRO A 413 27.99 26.80 0.96
CA PRO A 413 27.49 27.78 1.93
C PRO A 413 26.08 28.29 1.62
N ARG A 414 25.72 28.39 0.33
CA ARG A 414 24.39 28.75 -0.16
C ARG A 414 23.36 27.70 0.26
N PHE A 415 23.58 26.43 -0.10
CA PHE A 415 22.67 25.33 0.24
C PHE A 415 22.52 25.20 1.75
N GLN A 416 23.64 25.25 2.49
CA GLN A 416 23.63 25.17 3.96
C GLN A 416 22.87 26.33 4.61
N THR A 417 22.91 27.54 4.04
CA THR A 417 22.11 28.67 4.54
C THR A 417 20.62 28.46 4.30
N GLN A 418 20.23 27.97 3.12
CA GLN A 418 18.83 27.62 2.81
C GLN A 418 18.32 26.48 3.72
N LEU A 419 19.10 25.41 3.91
CA LEU A 419 18.78 24.29 4.79
C LEU A 419 18.63 24.71 6.26
N ASN A 420 19.55 25.52 6.77
CA ASN A 420 19.48 26.05 8.13
C ASN A 420 18.29 27.00 8.35
N ALA A 421 17.81 27.70 7.31
CA ALA A 421 16.57 28.45 7.39
C ALA A 421 15.35 27.51 7.53
N ILE A 422 15.27 26.45 6.71
CA ILE A 422 14.19 25.45 6.77
C ILE A 422 14.10 24.80 8.17
N HIS A 423 15.23 24.39 8.76
CA HIS A 423 15.29 23.84 10.13
C HIS A 423 14.95 24.84 11.25
N ARG A 424 14.98 26.16 10.98
CA ARG A 424 14.55 27.20 11.94
C ARG A 424 13.06 27.52 11.81
N THR A 425 12.52 27.48 10.60
CA THR A 425 11.13 27.85 10.31
C THR A 425 10.14 26.71 10.56
N TYR A 426 10.55 25.44 10.38
CA TYR A 426 9.63 24.31 10.40
C TYR A 426 10.13 23.15 11.28
N SER A 427 9.19 22.48 11.97
CA SER A 427 9.47 21.21 12.65
C SER A 427 9.82 20.11 11.62
N PRO A 428 10.84 19.27 11.84
CA PRO A 428 11.17 18.13 10.97
C PRO A 428 10.02 17.15 10.74
N SER A 429 9.06 17.08 11.66
CA SER A 429 7.84 16.26 11.54
C SER A 429 6.73 16.89 10.67
N SER A 430 6.92 18.12 10.18
CA SER A 430 5.86 18.87 9.49
C SER A 430 5.89 18.69 7.97
N LYS A 431 4.70 18.71 7.36
CA LYS A 431 4.52 18.68 5.90
C LYS A 431 5.20 19.86 5.19
N ALA A 432 5.25 21.03 5.85
CA ALA A 432 5.94 22.21 5.36
C ALA A 432 7.46 22.00 5.30
N PHE A 433 8.07 21.44 6.35
CA PHE A 433 9.49 21.05 6.33
C PHE A 433 9.78 20.08 5.17
N GLY A 434 8.98 19.02 5.02
CA GLY A 434 9.13 18.03 3.96
C GLY A 434 9.09 18.65 2.56
N HIS A 435 8.11 19.52 2.26
CA HIS A 435 8.02 20.21 0.97
C HIS A 435 9.16 21.21 0.74
N SER A 436 9.53 22.03 1.73
CA SER A 436 10.63 22.99 1.59
C SER A 436 11.98 22.29 1.38
N LEU A 437 12.24 21.21 2.13
CA LEU A 437 13.43 20.38 1.95
C LEU A 437 13.43 19.66 0.60
N GLN A 438 12.29 19.09 0.18
CA GLN A 438 12.17 18.45 -1.14
C GLN A 438 12.49 19.44 -2.27
N LYS A 439 11.96 20.67 -2.20
CA LYS A 439 12.28 21.72 -3.18
C LYS A 439 13.78 22.05 -3.20
N LEU A 440 14.38 22.28 -2.04
CA LEU A 440 15.81 22.61 -1.94
C LEU A 440 16.71 21.47 -2.47
N LEU A 441 16.31 20.21 -2.27
CA LEU A 441 17.02 19.05 -2.84
C LEU A 441 16.84 18.95 -4.36
N LEU A 442 15.64 19.26 -4.89
CA LEU A 442 15.37 19.31 -6.34
C LEU A 442 16.22 20.39 -7.04
N GLU A 443 16.39 21.57 -6.45
CA GLU A 443 17.27 22.63 -6.98
C GLU A 443 18.72 22.13 -7.23
N VAL A 444 19.21 21.17 -6.43
CA VAL A 444 20.53 20.51 -6.64
C VAL A 444 20.45 19.37 -7.64
N TYR A 445 19.40 18.54 -7.60
CA TYR A 445 19.23 17.45 -8.55
C TYR A 445 19.04 17.93 -9.99
N GLU A 446 18.39 19.08 -10.19
CA GLU A 446 18.25 19.75 -11.49
C GLU A 446 19.60 20.14 -12.11
N GLU A 447 20.58 20.53 -11.29
CA GLU A 447 21.94 20.87 -11.75
C GLU A 447 22.79 19.61 -12.02
N VAL A 448 22.74 18.62 -11.13
CA VAL A 448 23.68 17.49 -11.10
C VAL A 448 23.23 16.31 -11.97
N LEU A 449 21.98 15.86 -11.84
CA LEU A 449 21.51 14.60 -12.47
C LEU A 449 21.68 14.51 -14.00
N PRO A 450 21.48 15.59 -14.79
CA PRO A 450 21.70 15.56 -16.24
C PRO A 450 23.13 15.19 -16.64
N ARG A 451 24.14 15.61 -15.85
CA ARG A 451 25.57 15.31 -16.09
C ARG A 451 25.84 13.79 -16.02
N PHE A 452 25.03 13.09 -15.23
CA PHE A 452 25.07 11.65 -15.04
C PHE A 452 24.09 10.87 -15.95
N GLY A 453 23.34 11.57 -16.81
CA GLY A 453 22.40 10.96 -17.76
C GLY A 453 21.03 10.63 -17.17
N PHE A 454 20.72 11.13 -15.96
CA PHE A 454 19.41 10.98 -15.34
C PHE A 454 18.52 12.21 -15.63
N ALA A 455 17.22 11.99 -15.78
CA ALA A 455 16.25 13.08 -15.88
C ALA A 455 16.11 13.83 -14.52
N THR A 456 15.69 15.08 -14.59
CA THR A 456 15.51 15.96 -13.41
C THR A 456 14.16 15.78 -12.71
N ASP A 457 13.23 15.02 -13.29
CA ASP A 457 11.89 14.79 -12.75
C ASP A 457 11.86 13.72 -11.65
N GLU A 458 10.70 13.50 -11.03
CA GLU A 458 10.50 12.43 -10.03
C GLU A 458 10.97 11.06 -10.50
N ASP A 459 10.92 10.81 -11.80
CA ASP A 459 11.11 9.50 -12.38
C ASP A 459 12.59 9.24 -12.68
N GLY A 460 13.33 10.24 -13.17
CA GLY A 460 14.79 10.24 -13.20
C GLY A 460 15.43 10.16 -11.81
N LEU A 461 14.89 10.87 -10.80
CA LEU A 461 15.31 10.74 -9.40
C LEU A 461 15.12 9.31 -8.86
N LEU A 462 14.05 8.63 -9.24
CA LEU A 462 13.77 7.26 -8.80
C LEU A 462 14.70 6.26 -9.49
N ASP A 463 14.91 6.41 -10.79
CA ASP A 463 15.78 5.51 -11.55
C ASP A 463 17.27 5.72 -11.16
N PHE A 464 17.71 6.95 -10.86
CA PHE A 464 18.96 7.25 -10.13
C PHE A 464 19.08 6.49 -8.80
N THR A 465 17.99 6.46 -8.00
CA THR A 465 18.00 5.78 -6.70
C THR A 465 18.09 4.26 -6.83
N MET A 466 17.58 3.69 -7.93
CA MET A 466 17.71 2.26 -8.23
C MET A 466 19.11 1.90 -8.72
N GLU A 467 19.73 2.72 -9.57
CA GLU A 467 21.11 2.52 -10.03
C GLU A 467 22.13 2.66 -8.89
N MET A 468 22.03 3.70 -8.05
CA MET A 468 22.81 3.79 -6.80
C MET A 468 22.51 2.62 -5.84
N GLY A 469 21.31 2.04 -5.97
CA GLY A 469 20.86 0.83 -5.28
C GLY A 469 21.84 -0.34 -5.40
N LEU A 470 22.45 -0.51 -6.57
CA LEU A 470 23.40 -1.58 -6.86
C LEU A 470 24.74 -1.40 -6.12
N HIS A 471 25.09 -0.16 -5.76
CA HIS A 471 26.40 0.22 -5.23
C HIS A 471 26.43 0.44 -3.72
N TRP A 472 25.29 0.45 -3.01
CA TRP A 472 25.25 0.67 -1.55
C TRP A 472 26.04 -0.37 -0.72
N GLY A 473 26.40 -1.52 -1.29
CA GLY A 473 27.27 -2.52 -0.66
C GLY A 473 28.75 -2.14 -0.64
N ASN A 474 29.17 -1.13 -1.43
CA ASN A 474 30.54 -0.63 -1.49
C ASN A 474 30.84 0.32 -0.31
N PRO A 475 32.00 0.18 0.37
CA PRO A 475 32.31 0.98 1.56
C PRO A 475 32.56 2.48 1.27
N GLU A 476 33.11 2.84 0.11
CA GLU A 476 33.36 4.24 -0.29
C GLU A 476 32.02 4.95 -0.57
N VAL A 477 31.10 4.26 -1.26
CA VAL A 477 29.72 4.72 -1.48
C VAL A 477 28.99 4.89 -0.14
N GLN A 478 29.22 4.01 0.85
CA GLN A 478 28.67 4.18 2.20
C GLN A 478 29.30 5.36 2.97
N VAL A 479 30.58 5.66 2.78
CA VAL A 479 31.25 6.81 3.39
C VAL A 479 30.70 8.12 2.81
N LEU A 480 30.58 8.23 1.49
CA LEU A 480 29.97 9.40 0.84
C LEU A 480 28.49 9.56 1.21
N ALA A 481 27.73 8.46 1.28
CA ALA A 481 26.35 8.48 1.77
C ALA A 481 26.25 8.99 3.23
N GLY A 482 27.16 8.56 4.10
CA GLY A 482 27.23 9.02 5.49
C GLY A 482 27.61 10.50 5.57
N ALA A 483 28.55 10.97 4.75
CA ALA A 483 28.92 12.38 4.67
C ALA A 483 27.75 13.23 4.15
N ILE A 484 26.97 12.75 3.17
CA ILE A 484 25.73 13.39 2.70
C ILE A 484 24.69 13.42 3.83
N ASP A 485 24.47 12.31 4.55
CA ASP A 485 23.55 12.25 5.69
C ASP A 485 23.93 13.23 6.80
N ASP A 486 25.21 13.33 7.16
CA ASP A 486 25.68 14.25 8.19
C ASP A 486 25.67 15.72 7.71
N THR A 487 25.91 15.97 6.42
CA THR A 487 25.83 17.31 5.80
C THR A 487 24.38 17.83 5.72
N LEU A 488 23.42 16.93 5.44
CA LEU A 488 22.01 17.28 5.35
C LEU A 488 21.31 17.26 6.74
N TYR A 489 21.76 16.46 7.70
CA TYR A 489 20.99 16.14 8.91
C TYR A 489 21.79 16.06 10.22
N GLY A 490 23.10 16.32 10.22
CA GLY A 490 23.95 16.28 11.42
C GLY A 490 23.52 17.26 12.52
N SER A 491 22.88 18.38 12.12
CA SER A 491 22.30 19.40 12.99
C SER A 491 21.21 18.88 13.95
N GLU A 492 20.51 17.81 13.58
CA GLU A 492 19.50 17.15 14.43
C GLU A 492 20.14 16.21 15.45
N GLN A 493 21.23 15.53 15.07
CA GLN A 493 21.86 14.49 15.88
C GLN A 493 22.39 15.05 17.21
N ALA A 494 23.01 16.24 17.16
CA ALA A 494 23.63 16.91 18.30
C ALA A 494 22.65 17.27 19.44
N LYS A 495 21.34 17.36 19.17
CA LYS A 495 20.31 17.72 20.17
C LYS A 495 19.69 16.52 20.90
N THR A 496 20.10 15.30 20.59
CA THR A 496 19.44 14.07 21.05
C THR A 496 20.39 13.06 21.72
N SER A 497 21.60 13.47 22.09
CA SER A 497 22.64 12.59 22.63
C SER A 497 22.50 12.25 24.12
N ASP A 498 21.68 12.99 24.87
CA ASP A 498 21.61 12.87 26.34
C ASP A 498 20.54 11.87 26.85
N ALA A 499 20.63 11.52 28.14
CA ALA A 499 19.68 10.72 28.92
C ALA A 499 19.41 9.26 28.46
N GLY A 500 20.45 8.42 28.50
CA GLY A 500 20.53 7.24 29.39
C GLY A 500 19.47 6.12 29.44
N SER A 501 18.34 6.17 28.71
CA SER A 501 17.30 5.12 28.79
C SER A 501 17.50 4.02 27.73
N GLU A 502 17.72 2.78 28.19
CA GLU A 502 18.04 1.63 27.33
C GLU A 502 16.93 0.58 27.17
N SER A 503 15.78 0.69 27.84
CA SER A 503 14.75 -0.35 27.81
C SER A 503 13.50 0.02 26.98
N ARG A 504 12.98 -1.00 26.29
CA ARG A 504 11.76 -1.04 25.43
C ARG A 504 11.85 -0.29 24.09
N THR A 505 11.83 -1.07 23.01
CA THR A 505 11.50 -0.68 21.61
C THR A 505 12.00 0.69 21.14
N ARG A 506 13.27 1.01 21.46
CA ARG A 506 13.89 2.32 21.18
C ARG A 506 13.78 2.67 19.69
N ARG A 507 13.04 3.74 19.39
CA ARG A 507 12.76 4.23 18.04
C ARG A 507 14.03 4.32 17.19
N LEU A 508 13.99 3.81 15.96
CA LEU A 508 15.09 3.97 15.02
C LEU A 508 15.21 5.46 14.67
N ARG A 509 16.39 6.03 14.91
CA ARG A 509 16.71 7.40 14.47
C ARG A 509 16.76 7.46 12.95
N ARG A 510 16.42 8.61 12.37
CA ARG A 510 16.37 8.84 10.91
C ARG A 510 17.59 8.29 10.14
N PRO A 511 18.86 8.46 10.57
CA PRO A 511 20.02 7.87 9.85
C PRO A 511 20.07 6.34 9.91
N LYS A 512 19.57 5.71 10.98
CA LYS A 512 19.41 4.23 11.03
C LYS A 512 18.31 3.76 10.08
N VAL A 513 17.23 4.52 9.93
CA VAL A 513 16.14 4.21 8.98
C VAL A 513 16.64 4.30 7.53
N LEU A 514 17.36 5.37 7.16
CA LEU A 514 17.97 5.50 5.83
C LEU A 514 18.91 4.33 5.52
N ARG A 515 19.82 3.98 6.44
CA ARG A 515 20.75 2.85 6.24
C ARG A 515 20.02 1.50 6.11
N LEU A 516 19.00 1.25 6.95
CA LEU A 516 18.11 0.07 6.89
C LEU A 516 17.37 -0.05 5.57
N MET A 517 17.07 1.07 4.91
CA MET A 517 16.38 1.09 3.63
C MET A 517 17.35 1.00 2.44
N ARG A 518 18.50 1.67 2.48
CA ARG A 518 19.57 1.53 1.47
C ARG A 518 20.10 0.09 1.41
N GLU A 519 20.33 -0.57 2.56
CA GLU A 519 20.68 -2.01 2.61
C GLU A 519 19.58 -2.92 2.03
N GLN A 520 18.30 -2.55 2.14
CA GLN A 520 17.20 -3.31 1.53
C GLN A 520 17.12 -3.11 0.02
N VAL A 521 17.29 -1.89 -0.47
CA VAL A 521 17.41 -1.62 -1.92
C VAL A 521 18.55 -2.45 -2.51
N GLU A 522 19.70 -2.47 -1.86
CA GLU A 522 20.86 -3.27 -2.28
C GLU A 522 20.55 -4.78 -2.29
N ALA A 523 20.08 -5.32 -1.15
CA ALA A 523 19.86 -6.75 -1.00
C ALA A 523 18.71 -7.30 -1.88
N PHE A 524 17.68 -6.50 -2.16
CA PHE A 524 16.64 -6.84 -3.12
C PHE A 524 17.08 -6.62 -4.58
N GLY A 525 17.95 -5.65 -4.86
CA GLY A 525 18.48 -5.35 -6.19
C GLY A 525 19.38 -6.44 -6.77
N ARG A 526 19.93 -7.33 -5.93
CA ARG A 526 20.84 -8.41 -6.35
C ARG A 526 20.19 -9.31 -7.43
N PRO A 527 20.88 -9.63 -8.55
CA PRO A 527 20.30 -10.40 -9.66
C PRO A 527 19.68 -11.76 -9.27
N ALA A 528 20.28 -12.46 -8.30
CA ALA A 528 19.76 -13.74 -7.80
C ALA A 528 18.44 -13.61 -6.99
N PHE A 529 18.12 -12.41 -6.49
CA PHE A 529 16.82 -12.08 -5.91
C PHE A 529 15.83 -11.68 -7.00
N GLN A 530 16.24 -10.79 -7.93
CA GLN A 530 15.38 -10.36 -9.04
C GLN A 530 14.90 -11.51 -9.93
N LYS A 531 15.76 -12.50 -10.24
CA LYS A 531 15.34 -13.73 -10.96
C LYS A 531 14.22 -14.50 -10.25
N ARG A 532 14.14 -14.45 -8.90
CA ARG A 532 13.05 -15.07 -8.12
C ARG A 532 11.77 -14.23 -8.13
N VAL A 533 11.90 -12.90 -8.07
CA VAL A 533 10.76 -11.98 -8.23
C VAL A 533 10.13 -12.13 -9.61
N GLN A 534 10.96 -12.31 -10.65
CA GLN A 534 10.51 -12.51 -12.02
C GLN A 534 9.80 -13.87 -12.19
N ALA A 535 10.35 -14.97 -11.67
CA ALA A 535 9.69 -16.27 -11.67
C ALA A 535 8.32 -16.25 -10.94
N LEU A 536 8.18 -15.50 -9.84
CA LEU A 536 6.89 -15.29 -9.16
C LEU A 536 5.88 -14.52 -10.02
N ARG A 537 6.33 -13.58 -10.86
CA ARG A 537 5.46 -12.85 -11.81
C ARG A 537 4.99 -13.77 -12.94
N GLU A 538 5.91 -14.51 -13.54
CA GLU A 538 5.63 -15.44 -14.64
C GLU A 538 4.63 -16.51 -14.22
N ALA A 539 4.78 -17.08 -13.03
CA ALA A 539 3.86 -18.06 -12.44
C ALA A 539 2.46 -17.49 -12.08
N MET A 540 2.28 -16.17 -12.06
CA MET A 540 0.98 -15.50 -11.82
C MET A 540 0.34 -14.99 -13.12
N CYS A 541 1.14 -14.66 -14.15
CA CYS A 541 0.63 -14.19 -15.44
C CYS A 541 0.03 -15.30 -16.32
N SER A 542 0.12 -16.57 -15.94
CA SER A 542 -0.26 -17.72 -16.76
C SER A 542 -1.76 -18.10 -16.73
N GLY A 543 -2.68 -17.21 -16.35
CA GLY A 543 -4.11 -17.61 -16.30
C GLY A 543 -5.19 -16.58 -15.96
N ARG A 544 -4.89 -15.31 -15.66
CA ARG A 544 -5.92 -14.26 -15.42
C ARG A 544 -5.50 -12.90 -15.96
N GLU A 545 -6.45 -11.96 -16.00
CA GLU A 545 -6.20 -10.55 -16.29
C GLU A 545 -5.18 -9.94 -15.33
N LYS A 546 -4.63 -8.78 -15.70
CA LYS A 546 -3.60 -8.06 -14.94
C LYS A 546 -4.18 -7.35 -13.72
N GLU A 547 -4.63 -8.12 -12.72
CA GLU A 547 -4.88 -7.62 -11.36
C GLU A 547 -3.61 -6.95 -10.80
N ASP A 548 -3.81 -5.95 -9.93
CA ASP A 548 -2.70 -5.14 -9.43
C ASP A 548 -1.63 -5.98 -8.74
N PHE A 549 -0.36 -5.81 -9.16
CA PHE A 549 0.83 -6.42 -8.55
C PHE A 549 1.06 -6.04 -7.06
N LEU A 550 0.12 -5.32 -6.44
CA LEU A 550 -0.06 -5.22 -4.99
C LEU A 550 -0.08 -6.59 -4.30
N HIS A 551 -0.63 -7.64 -4.92
CA HIS A 551 -0.83 -8.95 -4.29
C HIS A 551 -0.06 -10.13 -4.94
N LEU A 552 1.17 -9.90 -5.39
CA LEU A 552 2.06 -10.97 -5.86
C LEU A 552 2.27 -12.04 -4.76
N SER A 553 1.78 -13.27 -5.00
CA SER A 553 1.90 -14.39 -4.06
C SER A 553 3.37 -14.78 -3.82
N GLY A 554 3.69 -15.32 -2.64
CA GLY A 554 5.07 -15.68 -2.24
C GLY A 554 6.05 -14.51 -2.07
N ARG A 555 5.72 -13.28 -2.51
CA ARG A 555 6.58 -12.09 -2.40
C ARG A 555 6.99 -11.79 -0.96
N LYS A 556 6.09 -11.98 0.01
CA LYS A 556 6.37 -11.82 1.44
C LYS A 556 7.49 -12.76 1.89
N ASP A 557 7.35 -14.05 1.57
CA ASP A 557 8.27 -15.08 2.04
C ASP A 557 9.64 -14.96 1.36
N LEU A 558 9.66 -14.57 0.09
CA LEU A 558 10.88 -14.17 -0.62
C LEU A 558 11.57 -12.97 0.04
N ALA A 559 10.82 -11.90 0.38
CA ALA A 559 11.37 -10.73 1.09
C ALA A 559 11.92 -11.10 2.48
N MET A 560 11.24 -12.01 3.20
CA MET A 560 11.66 -12.50 4.51
C MET A 560 13.02 -13.19 4.51
N ILE A 561 13.45 -13.81 3.40
CA ILE A 561 14.80 -14.41 3.28
C ILE A 561 15.91 -13.35 3.46
N VAL A 562 15.67 -12.13 2.98
CA VAL A 562 16.57 -10.97 3.17
C VAL A 562 16.35 -10.36 4.55
N GLN A 563 15.10 -10.04 4.90
CA GLN A 563 14.79 -9.29 6.11
C GLN A 563 15.17 -10.04 7.40
N LYS A 564 15.07 -11.38 7.44
CA LYS A 564 15.59 -12.21 8.55
C LYS A 564 17.09 -12.02 8.82
N LYS A 565 17.90 -11.70 7.80
CA LYS A 565 19.36 -11.45 7.94
C LYS A 565 19.68 -9.99 8.26
N LEU A 566 18.77 -9.08 7.94
CA LEU A 566 19.00 -7.64 7.90
C LEU A 566 18.47 -6.94 9.15
N LEU A 567 17.25 -7.27 9.59
CA LEU A 567 16.59 -6.70 10.77
C LEU A 567 17.42 -6.78 12.08
N PRO A 568 18.10 -7.90 12.40
CA PRO A 568 18.86 -8.01 13.65
C PRO A 568 19.97 -6.96 13.78
N LYS A 569 20.58 -6.51 12.68
CA LYS A 569 21.59 -5.42 12.67
C LYS A 569 21.08 -4.11 13.28
N TYR A 570 19.77 -3.89 13.22
CA TYR A 570 19.10 -2.67 13.64
C TYR A 570 18.39 -2.80 15.00
N GLY A 571 18.48 -3.97 15.64
CA GLY A 571 17.76 -4.27 16.89
C GLY A 571 16.29 -4.63 16.68
N LEU A 572 15.91 -5.06 15.47
CA LEU A 572 14.57 -5.55 15.15
C LEU A 572 14.59 -7.09 15.03
N PRO A 573 13.57 -7.82 15.52
CA PRO A 573 13.58 -9.28 15.50
C PRO A 573 13.45 -9.83 14.06
N PRO A 574 14.03 -11.01 13.74
CA PRO A 574 13.96 -11.62 12.41
C PRO A 574 12.62 -12.33 12.15
N THR A 575 11.51 -11.62 12.37
CA THR A 575 10.14 -12.16 12.36
C THR A 575 9.18 -11.22 11.61
N ASP A 576 7.97 -11.69 11.29
CA ASP A 576 6.91 -10.86 10.71
C ASP A 576 6.62 -9.61 11.58
N PHE A 577 6.66 -9.76 12.91
CA PHE A 577 6.52 -8.67 13.86
C PHE A 577 7.67 -7.64 13.74
N GLY A 578 8.90 -8.10 13.50
CA GLY A 578 10.04 -7.21 13.25
C GLY A 578 9.98 -6.49 11.92
N VAL A 579 9.41 -7.11 10.88
CA VAL A 579 9.07 -6.44 9.61
C VAL A 579 7.96 -5.41 9.81
N HIS A 580 6.91 -5.74 10.55
CA HIS A 580 5.86 -4.77 10.89
C HIS A 580 6.41 -3.59 11.70
N SER A 581 7.25 -3.88 12.71
CA SER A 581 7.99 -2.88 13.47
C SER A 581 8.84 -1.99 12.55
N MET A 582 9.61 -2.58 11.63
CA MET A 582 10.38 -1.82 10.62
C MET A 582 9.47 -0.88 9.84
N PHE A 583 8.34 -1.35 9.32
CA PHE A 583 7.41 -0.51 8.57
C PHE A 583 6.88 0.65 9.40
N LEU A 584 6.54 0.45 10.68
CA LEU A 584 6.13 1.53 11.59
C LEU A 584 7.27 2.54 11.86
N GLN A 585 8.51 2.06 12.01
CA GLN A 585 9.69 2.93 12.19
C GLN A 585 9.99 3.76 10.93
N CYS A 586 9.85 3.17 9.74
CA CYS A 586 10.01 3.86 8.45
C CYS A 586 8.86 4.85 8.19
N ALA A 587 7.61 4.46 8.49
CA ALA A 587 6.42 5.27 8.27
C ALA A 587 6.44 6.59 9.05
N HIS A 588 7.10 6.66 10.21
CA HIS A 588 7.27 7.95 10.92
C HIS A 588 8.08 8.98 10.12
N TYR A 589 8.89 8.54 9.16
CA TYR A 589 9.70 9.40 8.31
C TYR A 589 9.19 9.45 6.86
N ILE A 590 7.96 9.04 6.53
CA ILE A 590 7.50 8.96 5.13
C ILE A 590 7.18 10.33 4.47
N MET A 591 7.18 11.41 5.26
CA MET A 591 7.24 12.80 4.77
C MET A 591 8.63 13.21 4.28
N ASP A 592 9.67 12.46 4.63
CA ASP A 592 11.03 12.68 4.15
C ASP A 592 11.16 12.24 2.67
N PRO A 593 11.73 13.08 1.79
CA PRO A 593 11.80 12.79 0.36
C PRO A 593 12.74 11.63 0.00
N GLU A 594 13.74 11.30 0.82
CA GLU A 594 14.57 10.13 0.57
C GLU A 594 13.91 8.85 1.10
N VAL A 595 13.33 8.86 2.30
CA VAL A 595 12.58 7.70 2.84
C VAL A 595 11.42 7.31 1.92
N ALA A 596 10.68 8.30 1.40
CA ALA A 596 9.63 8.06 0.41
C ALA A 596 10.17 7.40 -0.88
N ARG A 597 11.29 7.91 -1.40
CA ARG A 597 11.92 7.43 -2.65
C ARG A 597 12.54 6.04 -2.49
N LEU A 598 13.20 5.75 -1.37
CA LEU A 598 13.68 4.42 -0.99
C LEU A 598 12.51 3.44 -0.78
N THR A 599 11.36 3.88 -0.24
CA THR A 599 10.16 3.04 -0.11
C THR A 599 9.62 2.64 -1.49
N ILE A 600 9.61 3.55 -2.47
CA ILE A 600 9.18 3.24 -3.85
C ILE A 600 10.18 2.26 -4.50
N ALA A 601 11.49 2.50 -4.34
CA ALA A 601 12.53 1.62 -4.88
C ALA A 601 12.43 0.19 -4.32
N ILE A 602 12.28 0.04 -2.99
CA ILE A 602 12.06 -1.27 -2.34
C ILE A 602 10.83 -1.96 -2.92
N ASN A 603 9.68 -1.26 -3.06
CA ASN A 603 8.48 -1.88 -3.60
C ASN A 603 8.61 -2.28 -5.08
N ARG A 604 9.28 -1.47 -5.93
CA ARG A 604 9.61 -1.85 -7.32
C ARG A 604 10.48 -3.10 -7.37
N LEU A 605 11.52 -3.18 -6.54
CA LEU A 605 12.42 -4.33 -6.45
C LEU A 605 11.75 -5.58 -5.87
N LEU A 606 10.69 -5.43 -5.07
CA LEU A 606 9.82 -6.53 -4.65
C LEU A 606 8.78 -6.91 -5.71
N GLY A 607 8.81 -6.30 -6.90
CA GLY A 607 7.98 -6.65 -8.05
C GLY A 607 6.70 -5.84 -8.22
N MET A 608 6.44 -4.84 -7.36
CA MET A 608 5.29 -3.94 -7.48
C MET A 608 5.43 -2.97 -8.66
N GLU A 609 4.31 -2.58 -9.28
CA GLU A 609 4.31 -1.61 -10.38
C GLU A 609 4.61 -0.17 -9.91
N ARG A 610 5.10 0.70 -10.82
CA ARG A 610 5.50 2.10 -10.50
C ARG A 610 4.33 2.90 -9.93
N SER A 611 3.13 2.74 -10.50
CA SER A 611 1.91 3.41 -10.02
C SER A 611 1.50 2.93 -8.62
N ALA A 612 1.37 1.61 -8.43
CA ALA A 612 1.04 0.99 -7.15
C ALA A 612 2.04 1.37 -6.04
N ALA A 613 3.35 1.44 -6.34
CA ALA A 613 4.37 1.86 -5.38
C ALA A 613 4.25 3.34 -4.98
N LYS A 614 3.94 4.25 -5.91
CA LYS A 614 3.61 5.66 -5.57
C LYS A 614 2.33 5.73 -4.72
N THR A 615 1.28 4.98 -5.07
CA THR A 615 0.03 4.88 -4.30
C THR A 615 0.24 4.34 -2.87
N TYR A 616 1.12 3.35 -2.70
CA TYR A 616 1.46 2.79 -1.38
C TYR A 616 2.10 3.85 -0.47
N VAL A 617 3.03 4.66 -0.99
CA VAL A 617 3.63 5.77 -0.23
C VAL A 617 2.60 6.86 0.10
N THR A 618 1.67 7.17 -0.80
CA THR A 618 0.55 8.08 -0.51
C THR A 618 -0.32 7.56 0.64
N ARG A 619 -0.64 6.26 0.66
CA ARG A 619 -1.39 5.62 1.77
C ARG A 619 -0.61 5.69 3.09
N LEU A 620 0.70 5.45 3.09
CA LEU A 620 1.54 5.61 4.29
C LEU A 620 1.58 7.05 4.80
N ARG A 621 1.59 8.06 3.91
CA ARG A 621 1.55 9.48 4.29
C ARG A 621 0.24 9.86 4.99
N ILE A 622 -0.90 9.39 4.49
CA ILE A 622 -2.22 9.59 5.12
C ILE A 622 -2.22 8.96 6.54
N LEU A 623 -1.76 7.71 6.66
CA LEU A 623 -1.66 7.03 7.96
C LEU A 623 -0.71 7.75 8.95
N GLN A 624 0.31 8.46 8.48
CA GLN A 624 1.13 9.32 9.34
C GLN A 624 0.37 10.57 9.79
N GLU A 625 -0.42 11.19 8.91
CA GLU A 625 -1.22 12.39 9.23
C GLU A 625 -2.29 12.07 10.30
N ASP A 626 -2.96 10.92 10.23
CA ASP A 626 -3.91 10.45 11.24
C ASP A 626 -3.26 10.21 12.63
N VAL A 627 -2.03 9.70 12.66
CA VAL A 627 -1.27 9.44 13.90
C VAL A 627 -0.62 10.71 14.47
N ALA A 628 -0.51 11.79 13.66
CA ALA A 628 0.08 13.06 14.07
C ALA A 628 -0.88 13.99 14.83
N VAL A 629 -2.15 13.60 15.03
CA VAL A 629 -3.12 14.36 15.84
C VAL A 629 -2.59 14.51 17.28
N PRO A 630 -2.37 15.74 17.78
CA PRO A 630 -1.85 15.94 19.12
C PRO A 630 -2.81 15.39 20.19
N ALA A 631 -2.25 14.75 21.22
CA ALA A 631 -2.95 14.62 22.49
C ALA A 631 -3.23 16.02 23.04
N ARG A 632 -4.51 16.37 23.14
CA ARG A 632 -5.03 17.61 23.74
C ARG A 632 -5.44 17.35 25.19
#